data_AF-A0A922Y2P7-F1
#
_entry.id   AF-A0A922Y2P7-F1
#
_cell.length_a   1.000
_cell.length_b   1.000
_cell.length_c   1.000
_cell.angle_alpha   90.00
_cell.angle_beta   90.00
_cell.angle_gamma   90.00
#
_symmetry.space_group_name_H-M   'P 1'
#
loop_
_entity.id
_entity.type
_entity.pdbx_description
1 polymer ?
#
loop_
_entity_poly.entity_id
_entity_poly.type
_entity_poly.pdbx_seq_one_letter_code
_entity_poly.pdbx_strand_id
1 'polypeptide(L)'
;MTLPTATLAIQIEEVRLAETRAHSLRHGLPVVEKRPRDVVARSAEVLNCARRSLETLSEHADEIRAFLKLPADAREAVLRHGETMGQMCLELAKREAIAKAGGPAR
;
A
#
# COMPACT_ATOMS: atom_id res chain seq x y z
N MET A 1 -5.85 7.14 2.76
CA MET A 1 -5.35 6.32 1.62
C MET A 1 -5.92 4.91 1.76
N THR A 2 -6.50 4.32 0.71
CA THR A 2 -6.94 2.91 0.74
C THR A 2 -5.74 1.98 0.66
N LEU A 3 -5.72 0.90 1.45
CA LEU A 3 -4.66 -0.09 1.41
C LEU A 3 -4.58 -0.74 0.01
N PRO A 4 -3.38 -1.13 -0.47
CA PRO A 4 -3.24 -1.89 -1.71
C PRO A 4 -4.04 -3.19 -1.62
N THR A 5 -4.91 -3.43 -2.59
CA THR A 5 -5.76 -4.65 -2.64
C THR A 5 -4.99 -5.87 -3.17
N ALA A 6 -3.96 -5.65 -3.99
CA ALA A 6 -3.06 -6.70 -4.46
C ALA A 6 -1.89 -6.91 -3.49
N THR A 7 -1.47 -8.16 -3.29
CA THR A 7 -0.27 -8.47 -2.49
C THR A 7 0.99 -7.94 -3.17
N LEU A 8 2.06 -7.69 -2.40
CA LEU A 8 3.35 -7.25 -2.96
C LEU A 8 3.92 -8.24 -3.97
N ALA A 9 3.75 -9.55 -3.75
CA ALA A 9 4.19 -10.57 -4.70
C ALA A 9 3.51 -10.42 -6.07
N ILE A 10 2.19 -10.18 -6.09
CA ILE A 10 1.44 -9.97 -7.33
C ILE A 10 1.85 -8.66 -8.00
N GLN A 11 2.08 -7.59 -7.22
CA GLN A 11 2.60 -6.32 -7.72
C GLN A 11 3.97 -6.48 -8.40
N ILE A 12 4.89 -7.24 -7.79
CA ILE A 12 6.24 -7.49 -8.33
C ILE A 12 6.18 -8.24 -9.66
N GLU A 13 5.34 -9.29 -9.76
CA GLU A 13 5.21 -10.06 -10.99
C GLU A 13 4.66 -9.21 -12.15
N GLU A 14 3.66 -8.37 -11.90
CA GLU A 14 3.15 -7.46 -12.95
C GLU A 14 4.18 -6.39 -13.34
N VAL A 15 4.97 -5.87 -12.40
CA VAL A 15 6.07 -4.94 -12.71
C VAL A 15 7.15 -5.61 -13.56
N ARG A 16 7.56 -6.84 -13.24
CA ARG A 16 8.53 -7.61 -14.04
C ARG A 16 8.03 -7.87 -15.46
N LEU A 17 6.75 -8.16 -15.61
CA LEU A 17 6.15 -8.34 -16.92
C LEU A 17 6.14 -7.02 -17.72
N ALA A 18 5.80 -5.91 -17.08
CA ALA A 18 5.85 -4.58 -17.69
C ALA A 18 7.28 -4.21 -18.11
N GLU A 19 8.28 -4.50 -17.28
CA GLU A 19 9.70 -4.32 -17.58
C GLU A 19 10.12 -5.16 -18.81
N THR A 20 9.75 -6.44 -18.83
CA THR A 20 10.05 -7.34 -19.97
C THR A 20 9.45 -6.80 -21.27
N ARG A 21 8.23 -6.25 -21.23
CA ARG A 21 7.60 -5.62 -22.41
C ARG A 21 8.34 -4.37 -22.85
N ALA A 22 8.69 -3.49 -21.92
CA ALA A 22 9.46 -2.28 -22.22
C ALA A 22 10.82 -2.62 -22.84
N HIS A 23 11.49 -3.65 -22.32
CA HIS A 23 12.73 -4.17 -22.88
C HIS A 23 12.53 -4.70 -24.31
N SER A 24 11.53 -5.54 -24.55
CA SER A 24 11.23 -6.06 -25.89
C SER A 24 10.94 -4.93 -26.89
N LEU A 25 10.12 -3.94 -26.51
CA LEU A 25 9.82 -2.79 -27.35
C LEU A 25 11.07 -1.96 -27.66
N ARG A 26 11.93 -1.72 -26.67
CA ARG A 26 13.20 -1.00 -26.84
C ARG A 26 14.12 -1.67 -27.87
N HIS A 27 14.06 -3.00 -27.98
CA HIS A 27 14.88 -3.79 -28.91
C HIS A 27 14.15 -4.14 -30.22
N GLY A 28 12.96 -3.57 -30.46
CA GLY A 28 12.17 -3.86 -31.66
C GLY A 28 11.63 -5.29 -31.73
N LEU A 29 11.59 -6.01 -30.61
CA LEU A 29 11.06 -7.36 -30.52
C LEU A 29 9.53 -7.35 -30.49
N PRO A 30 8.86 -8.33 -31.11
CA PRO A 30 7.41 -8.43 -31.08
C PRO A 30 6.90 -8.71 -29.67
N VAL A 31 5.89 -7.96 -29.24
CA VAL A 31 5.17 -8.20 -27.98
C VAL A 31 3.79 -8.78 -28.31
N VAL A 32 3.54 -10.02 -27.86
CA VAL A 32 2.26 -10.70 -28.03
C VAL A 32 1.67 -11.01 -26.65
N GLU A 33 0.50 -10.46 -26.37
CA GLU A 33 -0.26 -10.80 -25.16
C GLU A 33 -0.99 -12.13 -25.38
N LYS A 34 -0.57 -13.16 -24.64
CA LYS A 34 -1.18 -14.50 -24.69
C LYS A 34 -2.09 -14.78 -23.48
N ARG A 35 -2.09 -13.90 -22.48
CA ARG A 35 -2.89 -14.10 -21.26
C ARG A 35 -4.39 -13.87 -21.56
N PRO A 36 -5.29 -14.52 -20.79
CA PRO A 36 -6.73 -14.26 -20.87
C PRO A 36 -7.08 -12.78 -20.63
N ARG A 37 -8.11 -12.27 -21.32
CA ARG A 37 -8.50 -10.84 -21.27
C ARG A 37 -8.82 -10.35 -19.86
N ASP A 38 -9.42 -11.18 -19.03
CA ASP A 38 -9.76 -10.88 -17.63
C ASP A 38 -8.53 -10.75 -16.73
N VAL A 39 -7.44 -11.47 -17.05
CA VAL A 39 -6.15 -11.33 -16.37
C VAL A 39 -5.52 -10.00 -16.76
N VAL A 40 -5.54 -9.66 -18.05
CA VAL A 40 -4.99 -8.39 -18.56
C VAL A 40 -5.74 -7.19 -17.99
N ALA A 41 -7.08 -7.27 -17.88
CA ALA A 41 -7.90 -6.21 -17.29
C ALA A 41 -7.49 -5.93 -15.83
N ARG A 42 -7.18 -6.98 -15.06
CA ARG A 42 -6.71 -6.87 -13.68
C ARG A 42 -5.27 -6.35 -13.56
N SER A 43 -4.42 -6.56 -14.56
CA SER A 43 -3.02 -6.07 -14.54
C SER A 43 -2.94 -4.55 -14.33
N ALA A 44 -3.86 -3.77 -14.89
CA ALA A 44 -3.87 -2.31 -14.70
C ALA A 44 -4.11 -1.91 -13.24
N GLU A 45 -5.01 -2.61 -12.55
CA GLU A 45 -5.30 -2.38 -11.13
C GLU A 45 -4.11 -2.75 -10.24
N VAL A 46 -3.45 -3.87 -10.54
CA VAL A 46 -2.24 -4.31 -9.83
C VAL A 46 -1.08 -3.34 -10.03
N LEU A 47 -0.84 -2.89 -11.27
CA LEU A 47 0.21 -1.90 -11.56
C LEU A 47 -0.10 -0.56 -10.87
N ASN A 48 -1.37 -0.16 -10.80
CA ASN A 48 -1.77 1.01 -10.02
C ASN A 48 -1.52 0.80 -8.51
N CYS A 49 -1.75 -0.40 -7.97
CA CYS A 49 -1.38 -0.73 -6.59
C CYS A 49 0.14 -0.62 -6.39
N ALA A 50 0.95 -1.17 -7.32
CA ALA A 50 2.40 -1.07 -7.29
C ALA A 50 2.90 0.38 -7.28
N ARG A 51 2.35 1.22 -8.17
CA ARG A 51 2.65 2.65 -8.22
C ARG A 51 2.36 3.33 -6.87
N ARG A 52 1.17 3.12 -6.31
CA ARG A 52 0.77 3.73 -5.02
C ARG A 52 1.65 3.26 -3.85
N SER A 53 2.05 1.98 -3.85
CA SER A 53 3.01 1.46 -2.86
C SER A 53 4.35 2.20 -2.96
N LEU A 54 4.87 2.39 -4.19
CA LEU A 54 6.13 3.11 -4.42
C LEU A 54 6.03 4.59 -4.07
N GLU A 55 4.91 5.24 -4.37
CA GLU A 55 4.65 6.64 -3.98
C GLU A 55 4.67 6.79 -2.46
N THR A 56 3.96 5.94 -1.74
CA THR A 56 3.95 5.95 -0.26
C THR A 56 5.36 5.77 0.31
N LEU A 57 6.13 4.83 -0.25
CA LEU A 57 7.51 4.60 0.17
C LEU A 57 8.42 5.79 -0.14
N SER A 58 8.18 6.49 -1.25
CA SER A 58 8.94 7.67 -1.64
C SER A 58 8.60 8.87 -0.76
N GLU A 59 7.32 9.11 -0.51
CA GLU A 59 6.82 10.22 0.32
C GLU A 59 7.33 10.14 1.76
N HIS A 60 7.54 8.92 2.27
CA HIS A 60 7.97 8.67 3.65
C HIS A 60 9.37 8.07 3.77
N ALA A 61 10.19 8.19 2.72
CA ALA A 61 11.47 7.48 2.64
C ALA A 61 12.41 7.83 3.80
N ASP A 62 12.45 9.09 4.22
CA ASP A 62 13.37 9.56 5.24
C ASP A 62 12.91 9.18 6.64
N GLU A 63 11.60 9.21 6.92
CA GLU A 63 11.01 8.74 8.16
C GLU A 63 11.20 7.23 8.33
N ILE A 64 10.98 6.45 7.25
CA ILE A 64 11.22 5.00 7.27
C ILE A 64 12.70 4.72 7.55
N ARG A 65 13.63 5.41 6.88
CA ARG A 65 15.07 5.25 7.14
C ARG A 65 15.45 5.65 8.55
N ALA A 66 14.90 6.75 9.07
CA ALA A 66 15.14 7.19 10.44
C ALA A 66 14.64 6.16 11.45
N PHE A 67 13.42 5.64 11.24
CA PHE A 67 12.85 4.57 12.06
C PHE A 67 13.71 3.30 12.05
N LEU A 68 14.18 2.87 10.88
CA LEU A 68 15.02 1.66 10.74
C LEU A 68 16.39 1.80 11.42
N LYS A 69 16.90 3.03 11.60
CA LYS A 69 18.16 3.29 12.34
C LYS A 69 18.01 3.16 13.85
N LEU A 70 16.78 3.21 14.39
CA LEU A 70 16.56 3.04 15.82
C LEU A 70 16.95 1.62 16.28
N PRO A 71 17.44 1.44 17.52
CA PRO A 71 17.61 0.12 18.13
C PRO A 71 16.28 -0.68 18.15
N ALA A 72 16.37 -2.01 18.20
CA ALA A 72 15.20 -2.89 18.16
C ALA A 72 14.15 -2.54 19.23
N ASP A 73 14.59 -2.36 20.47
CA ASP A 73 13.72 -2.03 21.62
C ASP A 73 13.01 -0.68 21.42
N ALA A 74 13.70 0.29 20.82
CA ALA A 74 13.13 1.60 20.50
C ALA A 74 12.11 1.51 19.35
N ARG A 75 12.37 0.69 18.32
CA ARG A 75 11.38 0.44 17.25
C ARG A 75 10.14 -0.26 17.81
N GLU A 76 10.31 -1.25 18.68
CA GLU A 76 9.20 -1.93 19.32
C GLU A 76 8.35 -0.97 20.16
N ALA A 77 8.98 -0.13 20.98
CA ALA A 77 8.28 0.88 21.77
C ALA A 77 7.45 1.83 20.89
N VAL A 78 8.01 2.30 19.78
CA VAL A 78 7.31 3.16 18.80
C VAL A 78 6.13 2.42 18.17
N LEU A 79 6.28 1.15 17.77
CA LEU A 79 5.20 0.37 17.19
C LEU A 79 4.06 0.11 18.18
N ARG A 80 4.38 -0.29 19.42
CA ARG A 80 3.38 -0.49 20.49
C ARG A 80 2.65 0.81 20.83
N HIS A 81 3.37 1.92 20.90
CA HIS A 81 2.77 3.23 21.13
C HIS A 81 1.84 3.63 19.97
N GLY A 82 2.28 3.41 18.73
CA GLY A 82 1.48 3.66 17.53
C GLY A 82 0.17 2.85 17.52
N GLU A 83 0.22 1.56 17.88
CA GLU A 83 -0.97 0.72 18.01
C GLU A 83 -1.94 1.27 19.05
N THR A 84 -1.43 1.64 20.23
CA THR A 84 -2.23 2.19 21.33
C THR A 84 -2.93 3.49 20.91
N MET A 85 -2.21 4.38 20.22
CA MET A 85 -2.77 5.63 19.71
C MET A 85 -3.79 5.41 18.60
N GLY A 86 -3.54 4.46 17.70
CA GLY A 86 -4.50 4.07 16.68
C GLY A 86 -5.83 3.61 17.27
N GLN A 87 -5.78 2.73 18.29
CA GLN A 87 -6.98 2.25 18.99
C GLN A 87 -7.74 3.39 19.69
N MET A 88 -7.01 4.29 20.36
CA MET A 88 -7.62 5.46 21.01
C MET A 88 -8.34 6.36 20.01
N CYS A 89 -7.71 6.68 18.87
CA CYS A 89 -8.33 7.50 17.82
C CYS A 89 -9.59 6.85 17.23
N LEU A 90 -9.59 5.53 17.04
CA LEU A 90 -10.77 4.79 16.57
C LEU A 90 -11.92 4.86 17.59
N GLU A 91 -11.62 4.71 18.88
CA GLU A 91 -12.65 4.83 19.92
C GLU A 91 -13.20 6.26 20.04
N LEU A 92 -12.37 7.28 19.89
CA LEU A 92 -12.82 8.67 19.84
C LEU A 92 -13.73 8.91 18.62
N ALA A 93 -13.34 8.45 17.44
CA ALA A 93 -14.15 8.56 16.23
C ALA A 93 -15.52 7.84 16.37
N LYS A 94 -15.56 6.67 17.01
CA LYS A 94 -16.82 5.97 17.32
C LYS A 94 -17.70 6.79 18.26
N ARG A 95 -17.13 7.36 19.33
CA ARG A 95 -17.86 8.20 20.30
C ARG A 95 -18.43 9.45 19.63
N GLU A 96 -17.66 10.11 18.77
CA GLU A 96 -18.11 11.26 17.99
C GLU A 96 -19.23 10.90 17.02
N ALA A 97 -19.13 9.76 16.33
CA ALA A 97 -20.18 9.27 15.44
C ALA A 97 -21.48 8.97 16.19
N ILE A 98 -21.38 8.34 17.38
CA ILE A 98 -22.54 8.07 18.25
C ILE A 98 -23.15 9.39 18.76
N ALA A 99 -22.34 10.34 19.22
CA ALA A 99 -22.81 11.64 19.68
C ALA A 99 -23.52 12.41 18.56
N LYS A 100 -22.98 12.39 17.34
CA LYS A 100 -23.57 13.03 16.16
C LYS A 100 -24.87 12.35 15.71
N ALA A 101 -25.02 11.06 15.95
CA ALA A 101 -26.24 10.30 15.67
C ALA A 101 -27.34 10.49 16.74
N GLY A 102 -27.14 11.37 17.73
CA GLY A 102 -28.09 11.61 18.81
C GLY A 102 -28.06 10.52 19.89
N GLY A 103 -26.90 9.91 20.12
CA GLY A 103 -26.68 8.83 21.09
C GLY A 103 -27.22 9.14 22.50
N PRO A 104 -27.45 8.10 23.32
CA PRO A 104 -28.34 8.17 24.46
C PRO A 104 -27.95 9.30 25.42
N ALA A 105 -28.91 10.19 25.68
CA ALA A 105 -28.83 11.16 26.76
C ALA A 105 -28.59 10.39 28.07
N ARG A 106 -27.42 10.61 28.68
CA ARG A 106 -27.20 10.21 30.07
C ARG A 106 -28.02 11.10 30.98
#